data_AF-X6L790-F1
#
_entry.id   AF-X6L790-F1
#
_cell.length_a   1.000
_cell.length_b   1.000
_cell.length_c   1.000
_cell.angle_alpha   90.00
_cell.angle_beta   90.00
_cell.angle_gamma   90.00
#
_symmetry.space_group_name_H-M   'P 1'
#
loop_
_entity.id
_entity.type
_entity.pdbx_description
1 polymer ?
#
loop_
_entity_poly.entity_id
_entity_poly.type
_entity_poly.pdbx_seq_one_letter_code
_entity_poly.pdbx_strand_id
1 'polypeptide(L)'
;MSQKSEEVKPVFLYFLLNICMSGHLWKFEEKMNAFFKEKEKEKEKEKEVLPKNVIPTHYFLSITPDLIKHFRFFGRVEIDLLVKEDSDFITLNTVDLSLLKIQVRNGTEVFDIKIGDVTYDTQ
;
A
#
# COMPACT_ATOMS: atom_id res chain seq x y z
N MET A 1 -26.86 3.41 -7.81
CA MET A 1 -26.70 4.88 -7.78
C MET A 1 -26.10 5.21 -6.43
N SER A 2 -24.76 5.24 -6.33
CA SER A 2 -24.07 5.43 -5.06
C SER A 2 -24.02 6.92 -4.71
N GLN A 3 -24.48 7.22 -3.50
CA GLN A 3 -24.45 8.54 -2.88
C GLN A 3 -23.00 9.01 -2.70
N LYS A 4 -22.76 10.30 -2.92
CA LYS A 4 -21.53 11.00 -2.53
C LYS A 4 -21.93 12.06 -1.50
N SER A 5 -21.69 11.76 -0.23
CA SER A 5 -21.92 12.67 0.90
C SER A 5 -20.67 13.53 1.14
N GLU A 6 -20.88 14.84 1.01
CA GLU A 6 -20.29 15.97 1.73
C GLU A 6 -18.77 16.03 1.94
N GLU A 7 -18.16 16.88 1.11
CA GLU A 7 -16.85 17.47 1.31
C GLU A 7 -16.96 18.63 2.32
N VAL A 8 -16.42 18.44 3.52
CA VAL A 8 -16.34 19.47 4.56
C VAL A 8 -15.27 20.47 4.14
N LYS A 9 -15.69 21.57 3.52
CA LYS A 9 -14.78 22.67 3.14
C LYS A 9 -14.28 23.36 4.41
N PRO A 10 -12.96 23.50 4.62
CA PRO A 10 -12.43 24.13 5.82
C PRO A 10 -12.82 25.61 5.83
N VAL A 11 -13.39 26.04 6.95
CA VAL A 11 -13.86 27.41 7.27
C VAL A 11 -12.73 28.46 7.17
N PHE A 12 -11.49 28.04 6.93
CA PHE A 12 -10.29 28.88 6.81
C PHE A 12 -10.30 29.84 5.61
N LEU A 13 -11.06 29.57 4.54
CA LEU A 13 -10.97 30.38 3.32
C LEU A 13 -11.75 31.70 3.38
N TYR A 14 -12.76 31.82 4.24
CA TYR A 14 -13.57 33.04 4.32
C TYR A 14 -13.06 34.06 5.35
N PHE A 15 -12.15 33.67 6.24
CA PHE A 15 -11.66 34.58 7.29
C PHE A 15 -10.54 35.52 6.83
N LEU A 16 -9.93 35.26 5.67
CA LEU A 16 -8.80 36.05 5.16
C LEU A 16 -9.17 37.01 4.03
N LEU A 17 -10.43 37.06 3.58
CA LEU A 17 -10.80 37.94 2.46
C LEU A 17 -11.06 39.41 2.87
N ASN A 18 -10.93 39.77 4.15
CA ASN A 18 -11.29 41.12 4.65
C ASN A 18 -10.12 41.97 5.16
N ILE A 19 -8.87 41.56 4.98
CA ILE A 19 -7.75 42.46 5.29
C ILE A 19 -6.73 42.43 4.16
N CYS A 20 -6.48 43.62 3.61
CA CYS A 20 -5.28 43.99 2.85
C CYS A 20 -5.34 43.86 1.31
N MET A 21 -6.16 44.70 0.70
CA MET A 21 -5.81 45.31 -0.60
C MET A 21 -4.68 46.34 -0.38
N SER A 22 -3.41 45.95 -0.54
CA SER A 22 -2.33 46.91 -0.79
C SER A 22 -1.11 46.24 -1.43
N GLY A 23 -0.88 46.49 -2.73
CA GLY A 23 0.40 46.64 -3.45
C GLY A 23 1.57 45.64 -3.32
N HIS A 24 1.48 44.66 -2.43
CA HIS A 24 2.53 43.70 -2.08
C HIS A 24 2.03 42.25 -2.13
N LEU A 25 0.87 42.03 -2.76
CA LEU A 25 0.24 40.72 -2.92
C LEU A 25 0.77 39.92 -4.13
N TRP A 26 1.21 40.59 -5.20
CA TRP A 26 1.52 39.91 -6.46
C TRP A 26 2.76 38.98 -6.37
N LYS A 27 3.79 39.38 -5.59
CA LYS A 27 4.98 38.54 -5.35
C LYS A 27 4.72 37.34 -4.43
N PHE A 28 3.59 37.33 -3.73
CA PHE A 28 3.22 36.23 -2.83
C PHE A 28 2.60 35.08 -3.63
N GLU A 29 1.73 35.37 -4.58
CA GLU A 29 1.10 34.35 -5.45
C GLU A 29 2.13 33.59 -6.29
N GLU A 30 3.14 34.26 -6.83
CA GLU A 30 4.22 33.62 -7.59
C GLU A 30 5.06 32.66 -6.72
N LYS A 31 5.38 33.08 -5.49
CA LYS A 31 6.09 32.26 -4.51
C LYS A 31 5.26 31.08 -4.04
N MET A 32 3.96 31.29 -3.83
CA MET A 32 3.04 30.21 -3.48
C MET A 32 2.93 29.21 -4.63
N ASN A 33 2.82 29.65 -5.88
CA ASN A 33 2.81 28.75 -7.05
C ASN A 33 4.12 27.99 -7.23
N ALA A 34 5.28 28.63 -7.01
CA ALA A 34 6.57 27.94 -7.05
C ALA A 34 6.70 26.89 -5.92
N PHE A 35 6.22 27.24 -4.71
CA PHE A 35 6.19 26.33 -3.56
C PHE A 35 5.24 25.14 -3.78
N PHE A 36 4.05 25.37 -4.34
CA PHE A 36 3.13 24.29 -4.72
C PHE A 36 3.72 23.40 -5.82
N LYS A 37 4.41 23.98 -6.80
CA LYS A 37 5.08 23.25 -7.89
C LYS A 37 6.27 22.40 -7.40
N GLU A 38 6.99 22.87 -6.39
CA GLU A 38 8.10 22.14 -5.77
C GLU A 38 7.59 20.98 -4.90
N LYS A 39 6.47 21.20 -4.20
CA LYS A 39 5.75 20.16 -3.43
C LYS A 39 5.13 19.06 -4.28
N GLU A 40 4.76 19.34 -5.53
CA GLU A 40 4.30 18.31 -6.47
C GLU A 40 5.45 17.46 -7.01
N LYS A 41 6.65 18.03 -7.15
CA LYS A 41 7.85 17.34 -7.68
C LYS A 41 8.45 16.33 -6.70
N GLU A 42 8.24 16.48 -5.39
CA GLU A 42 8.63 15.50 -4.37
C GLU A 42 7.71 14.26 -4.33
N LYS A 43 6.60 14.24 -5.08
CA LYS A 43 5.60 13.17 -5.04
C LYS A 43 5.68 12.17 -6.20
N GLU A 44 6.78 12.16 -6.95
CA GLU A 44 7.13 11.10 -7.90
C GLU A 44 8.21 10.17 -7.31
N LYS A 45 7.94 9.56 -6.15
CA LYS A 45 8.52 8.23 -5.93
C LYS A 45 7.78 7.29 -6.87
N GLU A 46 8.50 6.66 -7.79
CA GLU A 46 7.94 5.58 -8.60
C GLU A 46 7.28 4.58 -7.66
N LYS A 47 6.00 4.30 -7.89
CA LYS A 47 5.25 3.35 -7.07
C LYS A 47 5.87 1.98 -7.34
N GLU A 48 6.29 1.31 -6.29
CA GLU A 48 6.62 -0.10 -6.38
C GLU A 48 5.33 -0.87 -6.67
N VAL A 49 5.30 -1.57 -7.81
CA VAL A 49 4.13 -2.33 -8.26
C VAL A 49 4.55 -3.77 -8.45
N LEU A 50 3.74 -4.69 -7.93
CA LEU A 50 3.95 -6.12 -8.10
C LEU A 50 3.86 -6.54 -9.58
N PRO A 51 4.64 -7.56 -9.98
CA PRO A 51 4.50 -8.18 -11.29
C PRO A 51 3.06 -8.64 -11.58
N LYS A 52 2.67 -8.67 -12.86
CA LYS A 52 1.31 -9.04 -13.30
C LYS A 52 1.17 -10.51 -13.73
N ASN A 53 2.23 -11.30 -13.54
CA ASN A 53 2.30 -12.72 -13.91
C ASN A 53 1.27 -13.58 -13.17
N VAL A 54 0.94 -13.21 -11.93
CA VAL A 54 0.01 -13.95 -11.09
C VAL A 54 -1.10 -13.05 -10.57
N ILE A 55 -2.34 -13.56 -10.58
CA ILE A 55 -3.50 -12.86 -10.02
C ILE A 55 -4.07 -13.68 -8.86
N PRO A 56 -4.14 -13.12 -7.64
CA PRO A 56 -4.83 -13.77 -6.54
C PRO A 56 -6.34 -13.70 -6.74
N THR A 57 -7.02 -14.82 -6.55
CA THR A 57 -8.48 -14.94 -6.75
C THR A 57 -9.22 -15.09 -5.43
N HIS A 58 -8.65 -15.82 -4.47
CA HIS A 58 -9.25 -16.05 -3.17
C HIS A 58 -8.20 -16.06 -2.05
N TYR A 59 -8.57 -15.49 -0.91
CA TYR A 59 -7.76 -15.50 0.30
C TYR A 59 -8.54 -16.20 1.40
N PHE A 60 -7.96 -17.26 1.92
CA PHE A 60 -8.38 -17.83 3.19
C PHE A 60 -7.40 -17.37 4.27
N LEU A 61 -7.92 -16.67 5.28
CA LEU A 61 -7.14 -16.08 6.35
C LEU A 61 -7.65 -16.60 7.70
N SER A 62 -6.76 -17.21 8.47
CA SER A 62 -7.01 -17.60 9.84
C SER A 62 -5.95 -16.94 10.73
N ILE A 63 -6.39 -16.16 11.71
CA ILE A 63 -5.52 -15.46 12.67
C ILE A 63 -5.99 -15.78 14.08
N THR A 64 -5.04 -16.21 14.90
CA THR A 64 -5.20 -16.49 16.33
C THR A 64 -4.32 -15.52 17.12
N PRO A 65 -4.90 -14.47 17.72
CA PRO A 65 -4.14 -13.53 18.54
C PRO A 65 -3.89 -14.10 19.95
N ASP A 66 -2.67 -13.90 20.45
CA ASP A 66 -2.29 -14.05 21.86
C ASP A 66 -2.05 -12.66 22.47
N LEU A 67 -3.11 -12.14 23.08
CA LEU A 67 -3.12 -10.80 23.70
C LEU A 67 -2.77 -10.82 25.19
N ILE A 68 -2.65 -12.00 25.80
CA ILE A 68 -2.52 -12.13 27.26
C ILE A 68 -1.06 -12.28 27.66
N LYS A 69 -0.30 -13.13 26.96
CA LYS A 69 1.06 -13.47 27.38
C LYS A 69 2.12 -12.73 26.59
N HIS A 70 1.97 -12.70 25.27
CA HIS A 70 3.08 -12.33 24.39
C HIS A 70 2.78 -11.20 23.42
N PHE A 71 1.53 -10.71 23.32
CA PHE A 71 1.12 -9.68 22.35
C PHE A 71 1.55 -10.01 20.92
N ARG A 72 1.34 -11.26 20.51
CA ARG A 72 1.67 -11.78 19.17
C ARG A 72 0.44 -12.40 18.54
N PHE A 73 0.51 -12.68 17.25
CA PHE A 73 -0.50 -13.49 16.58
C PHE A 73 0.17 -14.63 15.82
N PHE A 74 -0.57 -15.72 15.68
CA PHE A 74 -0.24 -16.80 14.78
C PHE A 74 -1.32 -16.86 13.72
N GLY A 75 -0.97 -17.25 12.50
CA GLY A 75 -1.96 -17.34 11.46
C GLY A 75 -1.53 -18.23 10.32
N ARG A 76 -2.50 -18.56 9.49
CA ARG A 76 -2.32 -19.25 8.23
C ARG A 76 -3.03 -18.44 7.16
N VAL A 77 -2.32 -18.23 6.06
CA VAL A 77 -2.85 -17.64 4.84
C VAL A 77 -2.78 -18.71 3.76
N GLU A 78 -3.89 -18.95 3.08
CA GLU A 78 -3.92 -19.71 1.83
C GLU A 78 -4.41 -18.77 0.74
N ILE A 79 -3.67 -18.70 -0.36
CA ILE A 79 -3.93 -17.78 -1.47
C ILE A 79 -4.11 -18.62 -2.71
N ASP A 80 -5.31 -18.57 -3.28
CA ASP A 80 -5.57 -19.17 -4.58
C ASP A 80 -5.08 -18.20 -5.66
N LEU A 81 -4.24 -18.71 -6.55
CA LEU A 81 -3.52 -17.93 -7.55
C LEU A 81 -3.88 -18.43 -8.95
N LEU A 82 -4.18 -17.48 -9.85
CA LEU A 82 -4.28 -17.71 -11.28
C LEU A 82 -2.98 -17.24 -11.95
N VAL A 83 -2.19 -18.19 -12.44
CA VAL A 83 -0.95 -17.93 -13.19
C VAL A 83 -1.33 -17.59 -14.64
N LYS A 84 -1.01 -16.38 -15.09
CA LYS A 84 -1.27 -15.91 -16.46
C LYS A 84 -0.13 -16.23 -17.42
N GLU A 85 1.09 -16.17 -16.91
CA GLU A 85 2.33 -16.36 -17.64
C GLU A 85 3.22 -17.30 -16.83
N ASP A 86 3.86 -18.25 -17.50
CA ASP A 86 4.77 -19.20 -16.85
C ASP A 86 5.88 -18.45 -16.11
N SER A 87 6.11 -18.82 -14.85
CA SER A 87 7.04 -18.12 -13.98
C SER A 87 7.61 -19.04 -12.92
N ASP A 88 8.91 -18.90 -12.65
CA ASP A 88 9.61 -19.64 -11.60
C ASP A 88 9.44 -19.01 -10.22
N PHE A 89 8.88 -17.79 -10.15
CA PHE A 89 8.79 -17.01 -8.91
C PHE A 89 7.40 -16.38 -8.72
N ILE A 90 6.95 -16.36 -7.47
CA ILE A 90 5.72 -15.68 -7.05
C ILE A 90 6.12 -14.56 -6.09
N THR A 91 5.81 -13.31 -6.44
CA THR A 91 6.14 -12.14 -5.62
C THR A 91 4.90 -11.64 -4.90
N LEU A 92 4.99 -11.48 -3.58
CA LEU A 92 3.90 -11.02 -2.73
C LEU A 92 4.42 -9.99 -1.72
N ASN A 93 3.54 -9.10 -1.29
CA ASN A 93 3.87 -8.17 -0.22
C ASN A 93 3.88 -8.88 1.13
N THR A 94 4.87 -8.56 1.95
CA THR A 94 4.99 -9.01 3.33
C THR A 94 5.64 -7.91 4.16
N VAL A 95 5.21 -7.73 5.40
CA VAL A 95 5.76 -6.73 6.32
C VAL A 95 5.84 -7.32 7.72
N ASP A 96 7.05 -7.38 8.29
CA ASP A 96 7.32 -7.82 9.66
C ASP A 96 6.70 -9.18 10.05
N LEU A 97 6.60 -10.12 9.10
CA LEU A 97 6.10 -11.48 9.33
C LEU A 97 7.25 -12.49 9.41
N SER A 98 7.23 -13.32 10.45
CA SER A 98 8.09 -14.50 10.56
C SER A 98 7.41 -15.70 9.90
N LEU A 99 7.89 -16.12 8.71
CA LEU A 99 7.34 -17.25 7.98
C LEU A 99 7.84 -18.58 8.59
N LEU A 100 6.91 -19.40 9.08
CA LEU A 100 7.23 -20.70 9.69
C LEU A 100 7.19 -21.87 8.70
N LYS A 101 6.28 -21.80 7.72
CA LYS A 101 6.09 -22.84 6.71
C LYS A 101 5.50 -22.22 5.45
N ILE A 102 6.02 -22.63 4.29
CA ILE A 102 5.53 -22.19 2.98
C ILE A 102 5.29 -23.44 2.13
N GLN A 103 4.12 -23.50 1.50
CA GLN A 103 3.73 -24.59 0.62
C GLN A 103 3.08 -24.04 -0.62
N VAL A 104 3.41 -24.62 -1.77
CA VAL A 104 2.70 -24.41 -3.03
C VAL A 104 1.95 -25.68 -3.35
N ARG A 105 0.67 -25.52 -3.74
CA ARG A 105 -0.20 -26.64 -4.08
C ARG A 105 -0.67 -26.48 -5.52
N ASN A 106 -0.50 -27.52 -6.32
CA ASN A 106 -1.06 -27.60 -7.66
C ASN A 106 -1.93 -28.85 -7.75
N GLY A 107 -3.24 -28.69 -7.55
CA GLY A 107 -4.17 -29.81 -7.43
C GLY A 107 -3.80 -30.71 -6.25
N THR A 108 -3.34 -31.92 -6.55
CA THR A 108 -2.89 -32.93 -5.56
C THR A 108 -1.40 -32.82 -5.19
N GLU A 109 -0.61 -32.11 -5.98
CA GLU A 109 0.83 -31.96 -5.73
C GLU A 109 1.08 -30.87 -4.69
N VAL A 110 1.98 -31.15 -3.74
CA VAL A 110 2.38 -30.21 -2.69
C VAL A 110 3.89 -30.09 -2.69
N PHE A 111 4.37 -28.86 -2.85
CA PHE A 111 5.78 -28.51 -2.81
C PHE A 111 6.05 -27.69 -1.55
N ASP A 112 6.88 -28.22 -0.65
CA ASP A 112 7.37 -27.47 0.51
C ASP A 112 8.54 -26.56 0.08
N ILE A 113 8.37 -25.25 0.25
CA ILE A 113 9.42 -24.27 -0.02
C ILE A 113 10.24 -24.08 1.25
N LYS A 114 11.56 -24.15 1.12
CA LYS A 114 12.46 -23.85 2.25
C LYS A 114 12.50 -22.34 2.44
N ILE A 115 12.47 -21.90 3.68
CA ILE A 115 12.48 -20.47 4.02
C ILE A 115 13.74 -19.77 3.47
N GLY A 116 14.87 -20.49 3.33
CA GLY A 116 16.10 -19.96 2.73
C GLY A 116 16.00 -19.60 1.25
N ASP A 117 15.00 -20.12 0.53
CA ASP A 117 14.78 -19.80 -0.89
C ASP A 117 13.90 -18.54 -1.07
N VAL A 118 13.39 -17.97 0.04
CA VAL A 118 12.61 -16.73 0.02
C VAL A 118 13.55 -15.53 0.02
N THR A 119 13.45 -14.70 -1.01
CA THR A 119 14.19 -13.44 -1.11
C THR A 119 13.26 -12.28 -0.76
N TYR A 120 13.77 -11.31 0.01
CA TYR A 120 13.05 -10.09 0.38
C TYR A 120 13.67 -8.90 -0.35
N ASP A 121 12.84 -8.05 -0.93
CA ASP A 121 13.28 -6.75 -1.41
C ASP A 121 13.28 -5.77 -0.22
N THR A 122 14.46 -5.36 0.22
CA THR A 122 14.62 -4.37 1.30
C THR A 122 14.95 -3.02 0.67
N GLN A 123 13.98 -2.11 0.68
CA GLN A 123 14.18 -0.70 0.30
C GLN A 123 14.95 0.10 1.35
#